data_AF-A0A2N6P025-F1
#
_entry.id   AF-A0A2N6P025-F1
#
_cell.length_a   1.000
_cell.length_b   1.000
_cell.length_c   1.000
_cell.angle_alpha   90.00
_cell.angle_beta   90.00
_cell.angle_gamma   90.00
#
_symmetry.space_group_name_H-M   'P 1'
#
loop_
_entity.id
_entity.type
_entity.pdbx_description
1 polymer ?
#
loop_
_entity_poly.entity_id
_entity_poly.type
_entity_poly.pdbx_seq_one_letter_code
_entity_poly.pdbx_strand_id
1 'polypeptide(L)'
;MDSRAVNPQKTLVTPLWVFGIRIAQVVLSIVILGMAAAWTDYALFDAPSLAIAAAVFTWVVVAYILVTERIPVANAFYTIYAVIALDAFMCIIWLSAWALNAARRAELGNVGGRRGGRGRFCYEGICYDYKKRSIERRAMTWQTLSGLLAGVAALGAIVW
;
A
#
# COMPACT_ATOMS: atom_id res chain seq x y z
N MET A 1 -37.69 -29.89 -21.75
CA MET A 1 -36.29 -29.53 -21.43
C MET A 1 -36.35 -28.13 -20.89
N ASP A 2 -36.35 -28.02 -19.56
CA ASP A 2 -36.60 -26.77 -18.86
C ASP A 2 -35.54 -25.73 -19.19
N SER A 3 -36.01 -24.65 -19.82
CA SER A 3 -35.30 -23.40 -20.00
C SER A 3 -34.95 -22.87 -18.62
N ARG A 4 -33.79 -23.25 -18.09
CA ARG A 4 -33.22 -22.67 -16.88
C ARG A 4 -33.21 -21.17 -17.09
N ALA A 5 -34.04 -20.47 -16.31
CA ALA A 5 -34.00 -19.02 -16.20
C ALA A 5 -32.60 -18.64 -15.75
N VAL A 6 -31.73 -18.29 -16.72
CA VAL A 6 -30.50 -17.57 -16.45
C VAL A 6 -30.98 -16.21 -15.99
N ASN A 7 -31.03 -16.04 -14.67
CA ASN A 7 -31.47 -14.82 -14.04
C ASN A 7 -30.57 -13.69 -14.56
N PRO A 8 -31.07 -12.76 -15.40
CA PRO A 8 -30.25 -11.73 -16.04
C PRO A 8 -29.72 -10.68 -15.03
N GLN A 9 -30.00 -10.88 -13.74
CA GLN A 9 -29.83 -9.95 -12.65
C GLN A 9 -28.85 -10.48 -11.58
N LYS A 10 -27.83 -11.25 -11.99
CA LYS A 10 -26.79 -11.74 -11.07
C LYS A 10 -25.65 -10.72 -10.89
N THR A 11 -25.33 -9.96 -11.94
CA THR A 11 -24.24 -8.98 -11.94
C THR A 11 -24.76 -7.58 -11.67
N LEU A 12 -24.15 -6.88 -10.71
CA LEU A 12 -24.47 -5.49 -10.43
C LEU A 12 -23.86 -4.63 -11.55
N VAL A 13 -24.67 -3.86 -12.26
CA VAL A 13 -24.18 -2.92 -13.27
C VAL A 13 -23.62 -1.70 -12.53
N THR A 14 -22.30 -1.54 -12.51
CA THR A 14 -21.70 -0.36 -11.88
C THR A 14 -21.64 0.82 -12.85
N PRO A 15 -21.88 2.04 -12.36
CA PRO A 15 -21.69 3.24 -13.16
C PRO A 15 -20.20 3.48 -13.46
N LEU A 16 -19.91 4.14 -14.58
CA LEU A 16 -18.53 4.32 -15.10
C LEU A 16 -17.57 4.99 -14.10
N TRP A 17 -18.07 5.84 -13.20
CA TRP A 17 -17.22 6.50 -12.20
C TRP A 17 -16.64 5.52 -11.17
N VAL A 18 -17.34 4.42 -10.85
CA VAL A 18 -16.84 3.39 -9.93
C VAL A 18 -15.61 2.71 -10.53
N PHE A 19 -15.61 2.47 -11.84
CA PHE A 19 -14.46 1.95 -12.56
C PHE A 19 -13.24 2.88 -12.44
N GLY A 20 -13.46 4.20 -12.57
CA GLY A 20 -12.42 5.21 -12.37
C GLY A 20 -11.82 5.16 -10.95
N ILE A 21 -12.65 4.99 -9.92
CA ILE A 21 -12.18 4.84 -8.53
C ILE A 21 -11.34 3.59 -8.38
N ARG A 22 -11.76 2.43 -8.91
CA ARG A 22 -10.98 1.18 -8.82
C ARG A 22 -9.60 1.32 -9.48
N ILE A 23 -9.48 2.05 -10.59
CA ILE A 23 -8.17 2.37 -11.19
C ILE A 23 -7.34 3.25 -10.26
N ALA A 24 -7.94 4.29 -9.67
CA ALA A 24 -7.25 5.16 -8.72
C ALA A 24 -6.74 4.37 -7.50
N GLN A 25 -7.49 3.38 -7.00
CA GLN A 25 -7.06 2.48 -5.93
C GLN A 25 -5.81 1.68 -6.33
N VAL A 26 -5.77 1.14 -7.56
CA VAL A 26 -4.58 0.44 -8.07
C VAL A 26 -3.39 1.39 -8.18
N VAL A 27 -3.57 2.59 -8.74
CA VAL A 27 -2.49 3.58 -8.86
C VAL A 27 -1.94 3.99 -7.49
N LEU A 28 -2.82 4.29 -6.53
CA LEU A 28 -2.42 4.63 -5.16
C LEU A 28 -1.67 3.48 -4.48
N SER A 29 -2.13 2.23 -4.66
CA SER A 29 -1.44 1.07 -4.12
C SER A 29 -0.03 0.88 -4.71
N ILE A 30 0.20 1.22 -5.98
CA ILE A 30 1.54 1.20 -6.60
C ILE A 30 2.45 2.26 -5.96
N VAL A 31 1.93 3.47 -5.72
CA VAL A 31 2.69 4.54 -5.04
C VAL A 31 3.08 4.10 -3.63
N ILE A 32 2.16 3.52 -2.88
CA ILE A 32 2.42 2.99 -1.54
C ILE A 32 3.43 1.86 -1.57
N LEU A 33 3.31 0.93 -2.51
CA LEU A 33 4.27 -0.16 -2.69
C LEU A 33 5.67 0.37 -2.98
N GLY A 34 5.82 1.39 -3.81
CA GLY A 34 7.12 2.04 -4.06
C GLY A 34 7.73 2.66 -2.81
N MET A 35 6.92 3.34 -1.98
CA MET A 35 7.37 3.91 -0.72
C MET A 35 7.72 2.83 0.32
N ALA A 36 6.94 1.76 0.41
CA ALA A 36 7.17 0.65 1.32
C ALA A 36 8.38 -0.20 0.90
N ALA A 37 8.60 -0.39 -0.41
CA ALA A 37 9.75 -1.09 -0.96
C ALA A 37 11.07 -0.37 -0.65
N ALA A 38 11.08 0.96 -0.49
CA ALA A 38 12.29 1.69 -0.11
C ALA A 38 12.86 1.27 1.28
N TRP A 39 12.06 0.59 2.10
CA TRP A 39 12.49 0.05 3.39
C TRP A 39 13.12 -1.35 3.32
N THR A 40 13.04 -2.06 2.18
CA THR A 40 13.54 -3.45 2.06
C THR A 40 15.04 -3.56 2.30
N ASP A 41 15.80 -2.51 1.97
CA ASP A 41 17.26 -2.46 2.09
C ASP A 41 17.75 -2.41 3.55
N TYR A 42 16.86 -2.12 4.51
CA TYR A 42 17.20 -1.81 5.90
C TYR A 42 16.65 -2.83 6.91
N ALA A 43 16.41 -4.05 6.43
CA ALA A 43 15.62 -5.12 7.05
C ALA A 43 14.11 -4.90 6.91
N LEU A 44 13.42 -5.96 6.53
CA LEU A 44 11.98 -5.95 6.28
C LEU A 44 11.25 -5.79 7.63
N PHE A 45 10.85 -4.57 7.96
CA PHE A 45 10.00 -4.32 9.12
C PHE A 45 8.58 -4.84 8.88
N ASP A 46 7.91 -5.21 9.97
CA ASP A 46 6.50 -5.63 10.00
C ASP A 46 5.55 -4.59 9.37
N ALA A 47 5.81 -3.30 9.60
CA ALA A 47 4.98 -2.20 9.10
C ALA A 47 4.97 -2.05 7.55
N PRO A 48 6.11 -1.85 6.87
CA PRO A 48 6.13 -1.73 5.41
C PRO A 48 5.82 -3.05 4.71
N SER A 49 6.13 -4.21 5.31
CA SER A 49 5.79 -5.51 4.70
C SER A 49 4.28 -5.74 4.61
N LEU A 50 3.51 -5.35 5.64
CA LEU A 50 2.06 -5.41 5.59
C LEU A 50 1.48 -4.49 4.49
N ALA A 51 2.05 -3.30 4.29
CA ALA A 51 1.64 -2.38 3.23
C ALA A 51 1.95 -2.93 1.82
N ILE A 52 3.07 -3.63 1.65
CA ILE A 52 3.40 -4.32 0.39
C ILE A 52 2.37 -5.43 0.12
N ALA A 53 2.05 -6.25 1.13
CA ALA A 53 1.03 -7.29 0.99
C ALA A 53 -0.35 -6.70 0.66
N ALA A 54 -0.76 -5.63 1.34
CA ALA A 54 -1.99 -4.90 1.07
C ALA A 54 -2.08 -4.38 -0.37
N ALA A 55 -0.99 -3.84 -0.90
CA ALA A 55 -0.93 -3.37 -2.28
C ALA A 55 -1.12 -4.52 -3.29
N VAL A 56 -0.48 -5.66 -3.07
CA VAL A 56 -0.65 -6.85 -3.93
C VAL A 56 -2.08 -7.38 -3.85
N PHE A 57 -2.66 -7.47 -2.65
CA PHE A 57 -4.06 -7.88 -2.50
C PHE A 57 -5.02 -6.92 -3.19
N THR A 58 -4.75 -5.61 -3.17
CA THR A 58 -5.54 -4.61 -3.90
C THR A 58 -5.64 -4.97 -5.39
N TRP A 59 -4.53 -5.38 -6.01
CA TRP A 59 -4.54 -5.74 -7.44
C TRP A 59 -5.36 -6.99 -7.70
N VAL A 60 -5.23 -8.01 -6.84
CA VAL A 60 -5.99 -9.26 -6.97
C VAL A 60 -7.49 -9.01 -6.79
N VAL A 61 -7.88 -8.24 -5.78
CA VAL A 61 -9.29 -7.94 -5.49
C VAL A 61 -9.89 -7.08 -6.60
N VAL A 62 -9.22 -6.02 -7.02
CA VAL A 62 -9.70 -5.18 -8.13
C VAL A 62 -9.78 -5.98 -9.43
N ALA A 63 -8.80 -6.84 -9.72
CA ALA A 63 -8.85 -7.71 -10.89
C ALA A 63 -10.06 -8.65 -10.83
N TYR A 64 -10.32 -9.30 -9.69
CA TYR A 64 -11.50 -10.14 -9.50
C TYR A 64 -12.80 -9.38 -9.76
N ILE A 65 -12.97 -8.19 -9.15
CA ILE A 65 -14.18 -7.38 -9.32
C ILE A 65 -14.37 -6.98 -10.79
N LEU A 66 -13.33 -6.45 -11.44
CA LEU A 66 -13.42 -5.97 -12.82
C LEU A 66 -13.64 -7.11 -13.82
N VAL A 67 -12.95 -8.23 -13.66
CA VAL A 67 -13.06 -9.39 -14.55
C VAL A 67 -14.46 -10.01 -14.42
N THR A 68 -14.94 -10.24 -13.21
CA THR A 68 -16.24 -10.88 -12.98
C THR A 68 -17.43 -9.99 -13.28
N GLU A 69 -17.24 -8.66 -13.39
CA GLU A 69 -18.29 -7.72 -13.77
C GLU A 69 -18.34 -7.45 -15.28
N ARG A 70 -17.17 -7.32 -15.93
CA ARG A 70 -17.08 -6.84 -17.32
C ARG A 70 -16.93 -7.95 -18.35
N ILE A 71 -16.41 -9.12 -17.95
CA ILE A 71 -16.14 -10.22 -18.89
C ILE A 71 -17.29 -11.23 -18.80
N PRO A 72 -18.14 -11.37 -19.84
CA PRO A 72 -19.33 -12.20 -19.79
C PRO A 72 -19.04 -13.68 -19.49
N VAL A 73 -17.86 -14.18 -19.88
CA VAL A 73 -17.40 -15.54 -19.58
C VAL A 73 -17.09 -15.73 -18.08
N ALA A 74 -16.60 -14.69 -17.41
CA ALA A 74 -16.25 -14.71 -15.99
C ALA A 74 -17.42 -14.34 -15.06
N ASN A 75 -18.52 -13.78 -15.60
CA ASN A 75 -19.74 -13.46 -14.83
C ASN A 75 -20.33 -14.66 -14.08
N ALA A 76 -20.03 -15.90 -14.52
CA ALA A 76 -20.44 -17.11 -13.81
C ALA A 76 -19.92 -17.15 -12.36
N PHE A 77 -18.71 -16.63 -12.13
CA PHE A 77 -18.04 -16.56 -10.83
C PHE A 77 -18.46 -15.35 -9.99
N TYR A 78 -19.15 -14.38 -10.58
CA TYR A 78 -19.60 -13.19 -9.85
C TYR A 78 -20.56 -13.58 -8.73
N THR A 79 -20.23 -13.16 -7.51
CA THR A 79 -21.10 -13.30 -6.34
C THR A 79 -20.97 -12.04 -5.49
N ILE A 80 -22.09 -11.36 -5.21
CA ILE A 80 -22.09 -10.11 -4.45
C ILE A 80 -21.51 -10.28 -3.03
N TYR A 81 -21.78 -11.42 -2.37
CA TYR A 81 -21.19 -11.74 -1.07
C TYR A 81 -19.67 -11.82 -1.10
N ALA A 82 -19.09 -12.32 -2.19
CA ALA A 82 -17.64 -12.36 -2.35
C ALA A 82 -17.07 -10.95 -2.51
N VAL A 83 -17.73 -10.08 -3.30
CA VAL A 83 -17.30 -8.68 -3.46
C VAL A 83 -17.33 -7.95 -2.11
N ILE A 84 -18.42 -8.06 -1.35
CA ILE A 84 -18.55 -7.42 -0.03
C ILE A 84 -17.51 -7.97 0.95
N ALA A 85 -17.27 -9.29 0.96
CA ALA A 85 -16.26 -9.89 1.83
C ALA A 85 -14.85 -9.41 1.50
N LEU A 86 -14.51 -9.31 0.21
CA LEU A 86 -13.23 -8.78 -0.24
C LEU A 86 -13.09 -7.28 0.07
N ASP A 87 -14.14 -6.48 -0.14
CA ASP A 87 -14.13 -5.06 0.24
C ASP A 87 -13.91 -4.90 1.76
N ALA A 88 -14.61 -5.67 2.61
CA ALA A 88 -14.43 -5.61 4.06
C ALA A 88 -13.02 -6.06 4.50
N PHE A 89 -12.50 -7.13 3.88
CA PHE A 89 -11.13 -7.61 4.12
C PHE A 89 -10.09 -6.54 3.79
N MET A 90 -10.25 -5.88 2.64
CA MET A 90 -9.35 -4.82 2.22
C MET A 90 -9.43 -3.58 3.11
N CYS A 91 -10.62 -3.17 3.59
CA CYS A 91 -10.76 -2.13 4.60
C CYS A 91 -9.91 -2.45 5.85
N ILE A 92 -10.04 -3.67 6.38
CA ILE A 92 -9.35 -4.10 7.60
C ILE A 92 -7.83 -4.09 7.40
N ILE A 93 -7.34 -4.65 6.29
CA ILE A 93 -5.91 -4.70 5.99
C ILE A 93 -5.33 -3.29 5.81
N TRP A 94 -6.01 -2.39 5.10
CA TRP A 94 -5.51 -1.03 4.90
C TRP A 94 -5.51 -0.21 6.19
N LEU A 95 -6.53 -0.36 7.04
CA LEU A 95 -6.56 0.28 8.37
C LEU A 95 -5.46 -0.25 9.29
N SER A 96 -5.20 -1.55 9.28
CA SER A 96 -4.10 -2.13 10.07
C SER A 96 -2.74 -1.74 9.53
N ALA A 97 -2.56 -1.68 8.21
CA ALA A 97 -1.35 -1.14 7.58
C ALA A 97 -1.12 0.33 7.95
N TRP A 98 -2.16 1.16 7.93
CA TRP A 98 -2.07 2.55 8.39
C TRP A 98 -1.61 2.64 9.85
N ALA A 99 -2.30 1.96 10.76
CA ALA A 99 -2.01 2.01 12.19
C ALA A 99 -0.58 1.54 12.50
N LEU A 100 -0.13 0.45 11.87
CA LEU A 100 1.20 -0.12 12.10
C LEU A 100 2.31 0.81 11.58
N ASN A 101 2.13 1.41 10.39
CA ASN A 101 3.10 2.38 9.85
C ASN A 101 3.12 3.68 10.65
N ALA A 102 1.98 4.14 11.17
CA ALA A 102 1.91 5.30 12.05
C ALA A 102 2.60 5.05 13.41
N ALA A 103 2.36 3.89 14.02
CA ALA A 103 3.03 3.48 15.26
C ALA A 103 4.55 3.41 15.05
N ARG A 104 5.00 2.76 13.97
CA ARG A 104 6.43 2.69 13.64
C ARG A 104 7.04 4.06 13.39
N ARG A 105 6.28 4.98 12.79
CA ARG A 105 6.72 6.36 12.61
C ARG A 105 6.86 7.09 13.94
N ALA A 106 5.97 6.85 14.91
CA ALA A 106 6.04 7.47 16.23
C ALA A 106 7.25 6.96 17.03
N GLU A 107 7.55 5.66 16.96
CA GLU A 107 8.72 5.03 17.61
C GLU A 107 10.06 5.61 17.13
N LEU A 108 10.14 6.02 15.87
CA LEU A 108 11.35 6.65 15.31
C LEU A 108 11.64 8.04 15.88
N GLY A 109 10.73 8.63 16.67
CA GLY A 109 10.92 9.91 17.34
C GLY A 109 11.11 11.11 16.39
N ASN A 110 11.54 12.24 16.96
CA ASN A 110 11.99 13.40 16.19
C ASN A 110 13.43 13.12 15.72
N VAL A 111 13.60 12.88 14.42
CA VAL A 111 14.91 12.69 13.78
C VAL A 111 15.62 14.06 13.65
N GLY A 112 15.90 14.68 14.79
CA GLY A 112 16.65 15.92 14.94
C GLY A 112 18.08 15.62 15.37
N GLY A 113 18.90 15.09 14.46
CA GLY A 113 20.33 14.93 14.76
C GLY A 113 21.00 16.30 14.88
N ARG A 114 21.77 16.50 15.95
CA ARG A 114 22.62 17.68 16.11
C ARG A 114 23.63 17.73 14.97
N ARG A 115 23.69 18.86 14.27
CA ARG A 115 24.67 19.12 13.21
C ARG A 115 26.05 19.25 13.86
N GLY A 116 26.81 18.15 13.88
CA GLY A 116 28.23 18.18 14.24
C GLY A 116 28.98 18.98 13.18
N GLY A 117 29.66 20.05 13.57
CA GLY A 117 30.49 20.82 12.64
C GLY A 117 31.48 19.91 11.90
N ARG A 118 31.74 20.23 10.62
CA ARG A 118 32.63 19.52 9.66
C ARG A 118 32.12 18.21 9.07
N GLY A 119 30.99 18.20 8.37
CA GLY A 119 30.79 17.07 7.46
C GLY A 119 30.21 15.81 8.13
N ARG A 120 29.80 15.87 9.39
CA ARG A 120 29.45 14.71 10.21
C ARG A 120 28.07 14.86 10.86
N PHE A 121 27.24 13.84 10.72
CA PHE A 121 25.93 13.79 11.36
C PHE A 121 25.93 12.68 12.40
N CYS A 122 25.54 13.00 13.63
CA CYS A 122 25.56 12.05 14.74
C CYS A 122 24.14 11.81 15.26
N TYR A 123 23.80 10.54 15.46
CA TYR A 123 22.52 10.07 15.99
C TYR A 123 22.78 9.03 17.08
N GLU A 124 22.24 9.23 18.28
CA GLU A 124 22.43 8.35 19.46
C GLU A 124 23.89 7.86 19.66
N GLY A 125 24.86 8.77 19.54
CA GLY A 125 26.27 8.44 19.71
C GLY A 125 26.95 7.77 18.52
N ILE A 126 26.20 7.38 17.48
CA ILE A 126 26.74 6.84 16.22
C ILE A 126 26.87 7.98 15.20
N CYS A 127 28.09 8.24 14.75
CA CYS A 127 28.41 9.35 13.85
C CYS A 127 28.74 8.87 12.43
N TYR A 128 28.08 9.46 11.44
CA TYR A 128 28.30 9.20 10.02
C TYR A 128 28.97 10.39 9.35
N ASP A 129 30.03 10.13 8.59
CA ASP A 129 30.75 11.13 7.80
C ASP A 129 30.30 11.06 6.33
N TYR A 130 29.59 12.09 5.87
CA TYR A 130 29.00 12.11 4.53
C TYR A 130 30.02 12.38 3.41
N LYS A 131 31.28 12.70 3.76
CA LYS A 131 32.36 12.81 2.77
C LYS A 131 32.84 11.46 2.22
N LYS A 132 32.39 10.34 2.79
CA LYS A 132 32.79 8.97 2.39
C LYS A 132 31.74 8.20 1.58
N ARG A 133 30.65 8.83 1.13
CA ARG A 133 29.66 8.15 0.28
C ARG A 133 30.20 7.95 -1.14
N SER A 134 30.64 6.74 -1.44
CA SER A 134 30.80 6.28 -2.82
C SER A 134 29.43 6.22 -3.51
N ILE A 135 29.44 6.39 -4.83
CA ILE A 135 28.26 6.54 -5.70
C ILE A 135 27.38 5.26 -5.73
N GLU A 136 27.86 4.15 -5.18
CA GLU A 136 27.23 2.82 -5.32
C GLU A 136 26.06 2.51 -4.37
N ARG A 137 25.80 3.32 -3.34
CA ARG A 137 24.55 3.20 -2.56
C ARG A 137 23.93 4.56 -2.38
N ARG A 138 22.81 4.79 -3.08
CA ARG A 138 21.81 5.81 -2.70
C ARG A 138 21.15 5.40 -1.38
N ALA A 139 21.92 5.35 -0.30
CA ALA A 139 21.35 5.18 1.03
C ALA A 139 20.46 6.40 1.30
N MET A 140 19.14 6.22 1.35
CA MET A 140 18.24 7.31 1.68
C MET A 140 18.54 7.80 3.11
N THR A 141 18.30 9.09 3.37
CA THR A 141 18.51 9.62 4.72
C THR A 141 17.42 9.11 5.65
N TRP A 142 17.71 8.96 6.96
CA TRP A 142 16.71 8.55 7.95
C TRP A 142 15.48 9.49 8.01
N GLN A 143 15.67 10.77 7.68
CA GLN A 143 14.55 11.72 7.55
C GLN A 143 13.67 11.37 6.35
N THR A 144 14.26 11.00 5.21
CA THR A 144 13.51 10.53 4.04
C THR A 144 12.77 9.23 4.35
N LEU A 145 13.42 8.24 4.95
CA LEU A 145 12.78 6.97 5.32
C LEU A 145 11.60 7.18 6.27
N SER A 146 11.78 7.99 7.32
CA SER A 146 10.68 8.31 8.24
C SER A 146 9.55 9.10 7.57
N GLY A 147 9.86 9.98 6.61
CA GLY A 147 8.86 10.61 5.75
C GLY A 147 8.06 9.61 4.91
N LEU A 148 8.72 8.56 4.40
CA LEU A 148 8.05 7.49 3.63
C LEU A 148 7.08 6.68 4.48
N LEU A 149 7.40 6.36 5.75
CA LEU A 149 6.43 5.70 6.65
C LEU A 149 5.21 6.58 6.92
N ALA A 150 5.41 7.88 7.09
CA ALA A 150 4.30 8.82 7.24
C ALA A 150 3.45 8.89 5.96
N GLY A 151 4.08 8.87 4.78
CA GLY A 151 3.40 8.81 3.49
C GLY A 151 2.59 7.53 3.29
N VAL A 152 3.16 6.37 3.62
CA VAL A 152 2.46 5.08 3.59
C VAL A 152 1.27 5.08 4.55
N ALA A 153 1.44 5.59 5.77
CA ALA A 153 0.37 5.72 6.74
C ALA A 153 -0.77 6.63 6.22
N ALA A 154 -0.43 7.84 5.76
CA ALA A 154 -1.42 8.82 5.31
C ALA A 154 -2.21 8.34 4.08
N LEU A 155 -1.53 7.79 3.07
CA LEU A 155 -2.21 7.29 1.88
C LEU A 155 -2.97 5.99 2.16
N GLY A 156 -2.42 5.09 2.99
CA GLY A 156 -3.05 3.83 3.36
C GLY A 156 -4.40 3.99 4.04
N ALA A 157 -4.63 5.09 4.76
CA ALA A 157 -5.92 5.40 5.38
C ALA A 157 -7.04 5.76 4.38
N ILE A 158 -6.70 6.07 3.11
CA ILE A 158 -7.64 6.59 2.11
C ILE A 158 -7.79 5.64 0.92
N VAL A 159 -6.91 4.65 0.76
CA VAL A 159 -6.93 3.75 -0.42
C VAL A 159 -8.24 2.98 -0.58
N TRP A 160 -8.88 2.59 0.53
CA TRP A 160 -9.99 1.66 0.50
C TRP A 160 -11.20 2.13 1.29
#